data_AF-A0A932PZ90-F1
#
_entry.id   AF-A0A932PZ90-F1
#
_cell.length_a   1.000
_cell.length_b   1.000
_cell.length_c   1.000
_cell.angle_alpha   90.00
_cell.angle_beta   90.00
_cell.angle_gamma   90.00
#
_symmetry.space_group_name_H-M   'P 1'
#
loop_
_entity.id
_entity.type
_entity.pdbx_description
1 polymer ?
#
loop_
_entity_poly.entity_id
_entity_poly.type
_entity_poly.pdbx_seq_one_letter_code
_entity_poly.pdbx_strand_id
1 'polypeptide(L)' 'MNTKKTKRTPIPKEFRSLEEAGAFWDTHSAAEYGDQMEDVEMQVDIQKRRFVVLLD' A
#
# COMPACT_ATOMS: atom_id res chain seq x y z
N MET A 1 18.49 6.89 -17.65
CA MET A 1 17.60 6.72 -16.49
C MET A 1 18.04 5.47 -15.73
N ASN A 2 18.68 5.64 -14.58
CA ASN A 2 19.30 4.54 -13.84
C ASN A 2 18.26 3.92 -12.89
N THR A 3 17.50 2.92 -13.36
CA THR A 3 16.56 2.18 -12.52
C THR A 3 17.36 1.30 -11.56
N LYS A 4 17.71 1.84 -10.40
CA LYS A 4 18.19 1.03 -9.27
C LYS A 4 17.06 0.05 -8.94
N LYS A 5 17.14 -1.17 -9.45
CA LYS A 5 16.31 -2.29 -8.97
C LYS A 5 16.78 -2.60 -7.56
N THR A 6 16.21 -1.89 -6.59
CA THR A 6 16.24 -2.29 -5.19
C THR A 6 15.82 -3.75 -5.14
N LYS A 7 16.57 -4.60 -4.41
CA LYS A 7 16.18 -6.01 -4.22
C LYS A 7 14.82 -6.01 -3.52
N ARG A 8 13.73 -6.16 -4.29
CA ARG A 8 12.36 -6.20 -3.79
C ARG A 8 12.16 -7.54 -3.08
N THR A 9 11.66 -7.49 -1.85
CA THR A 9 11.27 -8.71 -1.13
C THR A 9 9.98 -9.21 -1.77
N PRO A 10 9.92 -10.45 -2.30
CA PRO A 10 8.70 -10.94 -2.93
C PRO A 10 7.53 -10.92 -1.95
N ILE A 11 6.32 -10.66 -2.46
CA ILE A 11 5.11 -10.70 -1.63
C ILE A 11 4.93 -12.14 -1.12
N PRO A 12 4.78 -12.36 0.19
CA PRO A 12 4.52 -13.70 0.72
C PRO A 12 3.16 -14.20 0.23
N LYS A 13 3.05 -15.53 0.02
CA LYS A 13 1.81 -16.16 -0.46
C LYS A 13 0.62 -15.93 0.47
N GLU A 14 0.89 -15.84 1.78
CA GLU A 14 -0.10 -15.55 2.81
C GLU A 14 0.61 -14.80 3.94
N PHE A 15 -0.07 -13.81 4.51
CA PHE A 15 0.36 -13.14 5.73
C PHE A 15 -0.24 -13.85 6.94
N ARG A 16 0.56 -14.04 7.99
CA ARG A 16 0.09 -14.72 9.21
C ARG A 16 -0.89 -13.88 10.03
N SER A 17 -0.84 -12.55 9.88
CA SER A 17 -1.70 -11.59 10.57
C SER A 17 -1.81 -10.27 9.81
N LEU A 18 -2.82 -9.46 10.14
CA LEU A 18 -2.95 -8.11 9.60
C LEU A 18 -1.80 -7.18 10.01
N GLU A 19 -1.24 -7.37 11.21
CA GLU A 19 -0.06 -6.61 11.67
C GLU A 19 1.19 -6.93 10.84
N GLU A 20 1.39 -8.20 10.47
CA GLU A 20 2.50 -8.60 9.60
C GLU A 20 2.36 -8.00 8.20
N ALA A 21 1.14 -8.00 7.65
CA ALA A 21 0.84 -7.34 6.38
C ALA A 21 1.08 -5.82 6.45
N GLY A 22 0.65 -5.17 7.54
CA GLY A 22 0.89 -3.75 7.78
C GLY A 22 2.38 -3.42 7.84
N ALA A 23 3.15 -4.15 8.65
CA ALA A 23 4.59 -3.95 8.79
C ALA A 23 5.35 -4.15 7.45
N PHE A 24 4.86 -5.06 6.60
CA PHE A 24 5.40 -5.21 5.25
C PHE A 24 5.11 -3.96 4.40
N TRP A 25 3.86 -3.49 4.35
CA TRP A 25 3.45 -2.34 3.53
C TRP A 25 3.94 -0.98 4.07
N ASP A 26 4.30 -0.86 5.35
CA ASP A 26 4.95 0.34 5.90
C ASP A 26 6.30 0.66 5.23
N THR A 27 6.98 -0.38 4.73
CA THR A 27 8.31 -0.27 4.12
C THR A 27 8.31 -0.51 2.61
N HIS A 28 7.19 -0.97 2.04
CA HIS A 28 7.06 -1.34 0.64
C HIS A 28 5.90 -0.59 -0.02
N SER A 29 6.10 -0.11 -1.25
CA SER A 29 5.04 0.53 -2.02
C SER A 29 4.32 -0.49 -2.90
N ALA A 30 2.98 -0.57 -2.84
CA ALA A 30 2.19 -1.47 -3.69
C ALA A 30 2.42 -1.22 -5.19
N ALA A 31 2.68 0.02 -5.59
CA ALA A 31 2.98 0.38 -6.97
C ALA A 31 4.23 -0.32 -7.54
N GLU A 32 5.12 -0.80 -6.67
CA GLU A 32 6.32 -1.52 -7.08
C GLU A 32 6.11 -3.02 -7.31
N TYR A 33 4.91 -3.55 -7.02
CA TYR A 33 4.61 -4.97 -7.10
C TYR A 33 3.51 -5.31 -8.11
N GLY A 34 3.22 -4.39 -9.04
CA GLY A 34 2.19 -4.63 -10.07
C GLY A 34 2.43 -5.89 -10.91
N ASP A 35 3.68 -6.34 -11.07
CA ASP A 35 4.02 -7.61 -11.74
C ASP A 35 3.67 -8.88 -10.95
N GLN A 36 3.46 -8.75 -9.63
CA GLN A 36 3.12 -9.84 -8.71
C GLN A 36 1.67 -9.79 -8.23
N MET A 37 0.92 -8.77 -8.64
CA MET A 37 -0.49 -8.57 -8.28
C MET A 37 -1.40 -8.91 -9.46
N GLU A 38 -2.62 -9.31 -9.14
CA GLU A 38 -3.70 -9.45 -10.12
C GLU A 38 -4.47 -8.13 -10.23
N ASP A 39 -4.93 -7.80 -11.44
CA ASP A 39 -5.83 -6.66 -11.64
C ASP A 39 -7.22 -7.01 -11.10
N VAL A 40 -7.67 -6.23 -10.12
CA VAL A 40 -8.97 -6.43 -9.47
C VAL A 40 -9.78 -5.14 -9.53
N GLU A 41 -11.05 -5.25 -9.90
CA GLU A 41 -11.95 -4.11 -9.87
C GLU A 41 -12.31 -3.75 -8.43
N MET A 42 -11.87 -2.56 -7.98
CA MET A 42 -12.19 -2.03 -6.66
C MET A 42 -12.88 -0.67 -6.80
N GLN A 43 -14.02 -0.50 -6.14
CA GLN A 43 -14.66 0.80 -6.01
C GLN A 43 -14.23 1.45 -4.70
N VAL A 44 -13.61 2.63 -4.80
CA VAL A 44 -13.21 3.43 -3.65
C VAL A 44 -13.99 4.73 -3.64
N ASP A 45 -14.83 4.92 -2.63
CA ASP A 45 -15.59 6.16 -2.43
C ASP A 45 -14.83 7.10 -1.48
N ILE A 46 -13.92 7.91 -2.04
CA ILE A 46 -13.12 8.86 -1.25
C ILE A 46 -13.96 10.12 -0.96
N GLN A 47 -14.62 10.14 0.19
CA GLN A 47 -15.40 11.29 0.64
C GLN A 47 -14.51 12.35 1.32
N LYS A 48 -14.51 13.58 0.82
CA LYS A 48 -13.79 14.69 1.44
C LYS A 48 -14.48 15.11 2.74
N ARG A 49 -13.84 14.86 3.88
CA ARG A 49 -14.29 15.35 5.18
C ARG A 49 -13.53 16.64 5.52
N ARG A 50 -14.25 17.74 5.75
CA ARG A 50 -13.68 19.01 6.23
C ARG A 50 -14.24 19.28 7.62
N PHE A 51 -13.35 19.33 8.61
CA PHE A 51 -13.69 19.79 9.96
C PHE A 51 -13.18 21.23 10.12
N VAL A 52 -14.07 22.16 10.42
CA VAL A 52 -13.69 23.52 10.83
C VAL A 52 -13.74 23.52 12.35
N VAL A 53 -12.60 23.74 13.00
CA VAL A 53 -12.52 23.91 14.45
C VAL A 53 -12.19 25.37 14.75
N LEU A 54 -12.91 25.95 15.71
CA LEU A 54 -12.53 27.23 16.31
C LEU A 54 -11.44 26.93 17.33
N LEU A 55 -10.31 27.63 17.21
CA LEU A 55 -9.26 27.64 18.23
C LEU A 55 -9.60 28.78 19.19
N ASP A 56 -9.68 28.45 20.48
CA ASP A 56 -9.72 29.41 21.60
C ASP A 56 -8.29 29.79 22.01
#